data_AF-A0A6V7W1X5-F1
#
_entry.id   AF-A0A6V7W1X5-F1
#
_cell.length_a   1.000
_cell.length_b   1.000
_cell.length_c   1.000
_cell.angle_alpha   90.00
_cell.angle_beta   90.00
_cell.angle_gamma   90.00
#
_symmetry.space_group_name_H-M   'P 1'
#
loop_
_entity.id
_entity.type
_entity.pdbx_description
1 polymer ?
#
loop_
_entity_poly.entity_id
_entity_poly.type
_entity_poly.pdbx_seq_one_letter_code
_entity_poly.pdbx_strand_id
1 'polypeptide(L)'
;MEEINKKRKNERRVVECFDTSHNSCPSKQQTKNNLSINSSHLHQRRPQLLPTFDGILQQLFSLYTRHLLVDFYPLFILFPILLTIFLGFGFIWIEQLTILDAKLLYTPKSAFSWKEEEIFSKLWPIRPNEFVPERTFQWERFVYLIINGREKQGGILPNILEEDYLEQIEFLENDLPSRVVIKLLNGWKDEILINRQKINGISMEGFGKDGLLRFEDLCLNWNGICSRQTGIIQLLKKRHELQSQGIDVTFPRANTRGNPIYLAFNIGGVSTFAPINDTIKSVKGMRLWYFLRSDTPQFDKMSKAWEDAAEQFVKKEWSDNELIEAFKYFYCLIEAFKGQCKTFT
;
A
#
# COMPACT_ATOMS: atom_id res chain seq x y z
N MET A 1 12.11 -35.86 29.80
CA MET A 1 11.94 -35.52 31.23
C MET A 1 13.31 -35.19 31.79
N GLU A 2 13.38 -34.32 32.80
CA GLU A 2 14.60 -33.93 33.53
C GLU A 2 15.82 -33.54 32.69
N GLU A 3 15.79 -32.32 32.15
CA GLU A 3 16.75 -31.25 32.44
C GLU A 3 16.27 -29.95 31.79
N ILE A 4 17.03 -28.85 31.87
CA ILE A 4 16.65 -27.50 31.38
C ILE A 4 15.56 -26.82 32.24
N ASN A 5 15.72 -26.82 33.56
CA ASN A 5 14.94 -25.97 34.48
C ASN A 5 15.77 -24.81 35.08
N LYS A 6 16.72 -24.26 34.31
CA LYS A 6 17.68 -23.25 34.81
C LYS A 6 18.20 -22.23 33.78
N LYS A 7 17.34 -21.67 32.93
CA LYS A 7 17.58 -20.36 32.27
C LYS A 7 16.30 -19.84 31.60
N ARG A 8 16.06 -18.52 31.71
CA ARG A 8 14.90 -17.71 31.25
C ARG A 8 13.79 -17.47 32.28
N LYS A 9 14.14 -16.76 33.35
CA LYS A 9 13.20 -15.90 34.08
C LYS A 9 13.68 -14.46 33.98
N ASN A 10 13.39 -13.83 32.83
CA ASN A 10 13.48 -12.39 32.65
C ASN A 10 12.48 -11.94 31.58
N GLU A 11 11.82 -10.82 31.85
CA GLU A 11 11.08 -9.96 30.90
C GLU A 11 9.85 -10.52 30.17
N ARG A 12 8.67 -10.32 30.78
CA ARG A 12 7.64 -9.46 30.15
C ARG A 12 6.69 -8.82 31.17
N ARG A 13 6.13 -7.66 30.78
CA ARG A 13 5.24 -6.75 31.53
C ARG A 13 3.79 -7.30 31.56
N VAL A 14 3.00 -7.07 32.63
CA VAL A 14 1.91 -6.06 32.82
C VAL A 14 0.70 -6.24 31.89
N VAL A 15 -0.53 -6.01 32.42
CA VAL A 15 -1.90 -6.42 31.97
C VAL A 15 -2.32 -7.74 32.68
N GLU A 16 -3.45 -7.90 33.43
CA GLU A 16 -4.59 -6.98 33.73
C GLU A 16 -5.36 -7.30 35.08
N CYS A 17 -6.69 -7.07 35.14
CA CYS A 17 -7.67 -7.03 36.25
C CYS A 17 -8.05 -8.34 37.02
N PHE A 18 -8.45 -8.23 38.30
CA PHE A 18 -9.87 -8.18 38.76
C PHE A 18 -10.03 -7.84 40.26
N ASP A 19 -11.28 -7.76 40.73
CA ASP A 19 -11.79 -6.93 41.83
C ASP A 19 -11.92 -7.58 43.24
N THR A 20 -12.32 -6.75 44.24
CA THR A 20 -12.77 -7.08 45.62
C THR A 20 -11.71 -7.53 46.66
N SER A 21 -11.64 -7.03 47.89
CA SER A 21 -12.72 -6.86 48.89
C SER A 21 -12.26 -6.03 50.10
N HIS A 22 -13.21 -5.55 50.92
CA HIS A 22 -12.97 -4.73 52.12
C HIS A 22 -13.66 -5.35 53.36
N ASN A 23 -13.21 -4.96 54.56
CA ASN A 23 -13.82 -5.13 55.89
C ASN A 23 -13.53 -6.40 56.73
N SER A 24 -12.87 -6.20 57.88
CA SER A 24 -13.53 -6.33 59.20
C SER A 24 -12.74 -5.65 60.34
N CYS A 25 -13.49 -5.02 61.27
CA CYS A 25 -13.04 -4.34 62.49
C CYS A 25 -13.00 -5.35 63.69
N PRO A 26 -12.78 -5.01 65.01
CA PRO A 26 -12.99 -3.70 65.67
C PRO A 26 -12.10 -3.28 66.89
N SER A 27 -12.21 -1.98 67.26
CA SER A 27 -12.14 -1.42 68.64
C SER A 27 -10.77 -1.37 69.36
N LYS A 28 -10.51 -0.50 70.37
CA LYS A 28 -11.38 0.37 71.20
C LYS A 28 -10.60 1.63 71.70
N GLN A 29 -11.29 2.66 72.19
CA GLN A 29 -10.71 3.97 72.59
C GLN A 29 -10.17 4.03 74.04
N GLN A 30 -9.44 5.13 74.35
CA GLN A 30 -9.00 5.62 75.68
C GLN A 30 -7.83 4.81 76.30
N THR A 31 -6.81 5.39 76.92
CA THR A 31 -6.84 6.47 77.94
C THR A 31 -5.55 7.30 77.98
N LYS A 32 -5.62 8.48 78.63
CA LYS A 32 -4.51 9.40 78.97
C LYS A 32 -3.30 8.71 79.64
N ASN A 33 -2.11 9.31 79.50
CA ASN A 33 -1.38 9.90 80.64
C ASN A 33 -0.16 10.73 80.21
N ASN A 34 0.08 11.84 80.92
CA ASN A 34 1.32 12.61 80.88
C ASN A 34 2.33 12.00 81.88
N LEU A 35 3.63 12.00 81.57
CA LEU A 35 4.64 12.74 82.36
C LEU A 35 6.04 12.73 81.72
N SER A 36 6.67 13.91 81.76
CA SER A 36 8.11 14.24 81.78
C SER A 36 9.19 13.16 81.61
N ILE A 37 10.21 13.49 80.80
CA ILE A 37 11.62 13.57 81.24
C ILE A 37 12.27 14.78 80.52
N ASN A 38 13.16 15.48 81.23
CA ASN A 38 13.83 16.70 80.80
C ASN A 38 15.22 16.44 80.18
N SER A 39 15.89 17.51 79.76
CA SER A 39 17.35 17.63 79.59
C SER A 39 17.97 17.14 78.27
N SER A 40 18.03 18.07 77.32
CA SER A 40 19.22 18.46 76.54
C SER A 40 20.28 17.41 76.17
N HIS A 41 20.42 17.20 74.85
CA HIS A 41 21.75 17.06 74.24
C HIS A 41 21.85 17.90 72.97
N LEU A 42 23.00 18.57 72.81
CA LEU A 42 23.31 19.48 71.70
C LEU A 42 23.74 18.72 70.43
N HIS A 43 23.65 19.45 69.31
CA HIS A 43 24.36 19.23 68.05
C HIS A 43 23.98 18.04 67.13
N GLN A 44 23.42 18.45 65.97
CA GLN A 44 24.06 18.23 64.66
C GLN A 44 23.81 16.90 63.93
N ARG A 45 22.78 16.90 63.09
CA ARG A 45 22.90 17.06 61.62
C ARG A 45 21.51 17.27 61.01
N ARG A 46 21.21 18.47 60.49
CA ARG A 46 20.26 18.53 59.36
C ARG A 46 20.98 17.90 58.17
N PRO A 47 20.37 16.99 57.39
CA PRO A 47 20.92 16.66 56.09
C PRO A 47 21.01 17.98 55.32
N GLN A 48 22.19 18.28 54.78
CA GLN A 48 22.36 19.43 53.89
C GLN A 48 21.53 19.12 52.66
N LEU A 49 20.35 19.75 52.57
CA LEU A 49 19.66 19.88 51.30
C LEU A 49 20.69 20.54 50.37
N LEU A 50 21.03 19.86 49.29
CA LEU A 50 21.85 20.43 48.21
C LEU A 50 21.28 21.83 47.89
N PRO A 51 22.09 22.82 47.49
CA PRO A 51 21.56 24.10 47.04
C PRO A 51 20.71 23.85 45.79
N THR A 52 19.42 23.56 45.99
CA THR A 52 18.55 23.13 44.91
C THR A 52 18.25 24.33 44.04
N PHE A 53 18.18 24.07 42.73
CA PHE A 53 17.90 25.09 41.73
C PHE A 53 16.56 25.80 42.01
N ASP A 54 15.67 25.14 42.76
CA ASP A 54 14.43 25.63 43.37
C ASP A 54 14.55 27.06 43.94
N GLY A 55 15.61 27.40 44.67
CA GLY A 55 15.73 28.74 45.26
C GLY A 55 15.88 29.85 44.22
N ILE A 56 16.64 29.57 43.15
CA ILE A 56 16.86 30.49 42.03
C ILE A 56 15.62 30.52 41.13
N LEU A 57 15.02 29.35 40.86
CA LEU A 57 13.76 29.24 40.12
C LEU A 57 12.62 29.97 40.83
N GLN A 58 12.49 29.83 42.15
CA GLN A 58 11.47 30.51 42.93
C GLN A 58 11.64 32.03 42.89
N GLN A 59 12.87 32.53 42.90
CA GLN A 59 13.14 33.96 42.71
C GLN A 59 12.79 34.42 41.29
N LEU A 60 13.14 33.65 40.26
CA LEU A 60 12.80 33.96 38.86
C LEU A 60 11.29 33.91 38.60
N PHE A 61 10.59 32.88 39.09
CA PHE A 61 9.13 32.75 38.96
C PHE A 61 8.37 33.77 39.79
N SER A 62 8.84 34.14 40.99
CA SER A 62 8.21 35.21 41.78
C SER A 62 8.46 36.59 41.17
N LEU A 63 9.61 36.85 40.56
CA LEU A 63 9.87 38.07 39.78
C LEU A 63 8.94 38.13 38.54
N TYR A 64 8.89 37.05 37.76
CA TYR A 64 8.07 36.90 36.55
C TYR A 64 6.58 37.07 36.84
N THR A 65 6.05 36.38 37.86
CA THR A 65 4.64 36.52 38.24
C THR A 65 4.32 37.92 38.74
N ARG A 66 5.19 38.51 39.58
CA ARG A 66 4.95 39.82 40.19
C ARG A 66 5.03 41.00 39.21
N HIS A 67 5.90 40.96 38.20
CA HIS A 67 6.10 42.10 37.27
C HIS A 67 5.55 41.88 35.86
N LEU A 68 5.39 40.63 35.40
CA LEU A 68 4.95 40.35 34.03
C LEU A 68 3.51 39.82 34.00
N LEU A 69 3.14 38.93 34.91
CA LEU A 69 1.88 38.18 34.84
C LEU A 69 0.69 38.94 35.45
N VAL A 70 0.91 39.72 36.51
CA VAL A 70 -0.13 40.53 37.17
C VAL A 70 -0.44 41.80 36.36
N ASP A 71 0.59 42.55 35.97
CA ASP A 71 0.42 43.86 35.32
C ASP A 71 0.02 43.76 33.83
N PHE A 72 0.42 42.67 33.13
CA PHE A 72 0.14 42.46 31.70
C PHE A 72 -0.73 41.22 31.42
N TYR A 73 -1.55 40.81 32.39
CA TYR A 73 -2.49 39.67 32.29
C TYR A 73 -3.24 39.53 30.94
N PRO A 74 -3.90 40.57 30.37
CA PRO A 74 -4.60 40.42 29.09
C PRO A 74 -3.66 40.14 27.91
N LEU A 75 -2.43 40.67 27.92
CA LEU A 75 -1.43 40.37 26.90
C LEU A 75 -0.94 38.93 27.02
N PHE A 76 -0.80 38.41 28.25
CA PHE A 76 -0.44 37.01 28.50
C PHE A 76 -1.51 36.00 28.07
N ILE A 77 -2.77 36.41 27.90
CA ILE A 77 -3.85 35.56 27.34
C ILE A 77 -3.98 35.74 25.84
N LEU A 78 -3.98 36.99 25.35
CA LEU A 78 -4.16 37.28 23.93
C LEU A 78 -2.95 36.82 23.09
N PHE A 79 -1.73 36.94 23.61
CA PHE A 79 -0.52 36.55 22.86
C PHE A 79 -0.47 35.05 22.54
N PRO A 80 -0.66 34.11 23.50
CA PRO A 80 -0.72 32.68 23.17
C PRO A 80 -1.86 32.33 22.22
N ILE A 81 -3.03 32.96 22.34
CA ILE A 81 -4.17 32.71 21.44
C ILE A 81 -3.86 33.18 20.01
N LEU A 82 -3.28 34.38 19.85
CA LEU A 82 -2.86 34.87 18.53
C LEU A 82 -1.72 34.02 17.96
N LEU A 83 -0.80 33.55 18.79
CA LEU A 83 0.30 32.68 18.40
C LEU A 83 -0.19 31.29 17.97
N THR A 84 -1.16 30.69 18.68
CA THR A 84 -1.74 29.40 18.27
C THR A 84 -2.58 29.52 17.00
N ILE A 85 -3.30 30.63 16.79
CA ILE A 85 -3.98 30.91 15.52
C ILE A 85 -2.96 31.07 14.37
N PHE A 86 -1.89 31.82 14.59
CA PHE A 86 -0.84 32.04 13.58
C PHE A 86 -0.11 30.74 13.21
N LEU A 87 0.27 29.93 14.20
CA LEU A 87 0.88 28.61 13.96
C LEU A 87 -0.13 27.62 13.36
N GLY A 88 -1.41 27.72 13.75
CA GLY A 88 -2.52 26.93 13.23
C GLY A 88 -2.80 27.18 11.75
N PHE A 89 -2.51 28.37 11.23
CA PHE A 89 -2.62 28.69 9.80
C PHE A 89 -1.76 27.76 8.93
N GLY A 90 -0.65 27.22 9.46
CA GLY A 90 0.21 26.27 8.76
C GLY A 90 -0.48 24.95 8.38
N PHE A 91 -1.57 24.57 9.06
CA PHE A 91 -2.33 23.36 8.71
C PHE A 91 -3.04 23.45 7.36
N ILE A 92 -3.20 24.64 6.77
CA ILE A 92 -3.77 24.82 5.42
C ILE A 92 -2.94 24.06 4.35
N TRP A 93 -1.64 23.86 4.58
CA TRP A 93 -0.76 23.14 3.65
C TRP A 93 -0.57 21.65 3.98
N ILE A 94 -1.33 21.08 4.93
CA ILE A 94 -1.14 19.69 5.37
C ILE A 94 -1.26 18.68 4.22
N GLU A 95 -2.23 18.86 3.31
CA GLU A 95 -2.40 17.96 2.15
C GLU A 95 -1.20 17.98 1.20
N GLN A 96 -0.54 19.14 1.06
CA GLN A 96 0.62 19.33 0.18
C GLN A 96 1.91 18.80 0.81
N LEU A 97 1.98 18.78 2.14
CA LEU A 97 3.11 18.27 2.93
C LEU A 97 3.00 16.77 3.24
N THR A 98 1.82 16.16 3.09
CA THR A 98 1.59 14.74 3.40
C THR A 98 2.11 13.86 2.26
N ILE A 99 3.24 13.19 2.51
CA ILE A 99 3.79 12.17 1.60
C ILE A 99 2.94 10.90 1.72
N LEU A 100 2.18 10.59 0.69
CA LEU A 100 1.28 9.42 0.64
C LEU A 100 1.92 8.19 -0.04
N ASP A 101 3.03 8.39 -0.74
CA ASP A 101 3.79 7.30 -1.34
C ASP A 101 4.44 6.41 -0.26
N ALA A 102 3.91 5.19 -0.13
CA ALA A 102 4.42 4.16 0.76
C ALA A 102 5.92 3.86 0.55
N LYS A 103 6.42 3.97 -0.69
CA LYS A 103 7.83 3.72 -0.99
C LYS A 103 8.72 4.77 -0.31
N LEU A 104 8.36 6.05 -0.40
CA LEU A 104 9.04 7.15 0.31
C LEU A 104 8.83 7.11 1.83
N LEU A 105 7.70 6.59 2.30
CA LEU A 105 7.39 6.47 3.73
C LEU A 105 8.18 5.34 4.43
N TYR A 106 8.31 4.18 3.79
CA TYR A 106 8.92 2.98 4.38
C TYR A 106 10.36 2.71 3.96
N THR A 107 10.90 3.41 2.95
CA THR A 107 12.30 3.27 2.53
C THR A 107 13.13 4.45 3.05
N PRO A 108 14.18 4.24 3.87
CA PRO A 108 14.98 5.34 4.39
C PRO A 108 15.71 6.07 3.26
N LYS A 109 15.81 7.41 3.35
CA LYS A 109 16.43 8.26 2.31
C LYS A 109 17.91 7.94 2.00
N SER A 110 18.59 7.27 2.92
CA SER A 110 19.99 6.82 2.79
C SER A 110 20.12 5.36 2.30
N ALA A 111 19.03 4.69 1.92
CA ALA A 111 19.07 3.32 1.42
C ALA A 111 19.88 3.20 0.12
N PHE A 112 20.68 2.14 0.00
CA PHE A 112 21.45 1.86 -1.22
C PHE A 112 20.54 1.54 -2.43
N SER A 113 19.34 1.00 -2.19
CA SER A 113 18.35 0.68 -3.21
C SER A 113 17.95 1.88 -4.08
N TRP A 114 17.94 3.10 -3.54
CA TRP A 114 17.71 4.32 -4.34
C TRP A 114 18.78 4.52 -5.41
N LYS A 115 20.03 4.20 -5.10
CA LYS A 115 21.15 4.30 -6.05
C LYS A 115 21.10 3.18 -7.09
N GLU A 116 20.71 1.97 -6.68
CA GLU A 116 20.50 0.86 -7.60
C GLU A 116 19.38 1.19 -8.60
N GLU A 117 18.24 1.68 -8.12
CA GLU A 117 17.12 2.11 -8.96
C GLU A 117 17.49 3.27 -9.89
N GLU A 118 18.25 4.27 -9.41
CA GLU A 118 18.77 5.35 -10.25
C GLU A 118 19.68 4.81 -11.37
N ILE A 119 20.47 3.77 -11.10
CA ILE A 119 21.30 3.09 -12.11
C ILE A 119 20.42 2.31 -13.09
N PHE A 120 19.44 1.55 -12.61
CA PHE A 120 18.52 0.78 -13.46
C PHE A 120 17.70 1.69 -14.40
N SER A 121 17.11 2.77 -13.89
CA SER A 121 16.35 3.74 -14.68
C SER A 121 17.19 4.47 -15.74
N LYS A 122 18.48 4.70 -15.49
CA LYS A 122 19.41 5.30 -16.46
C LYS A 122 19.90 4.32 -17.53
N LEU A 123 20.18 3.07 -17.18
CA LEU A 123 20.75 2.07 -18.10
C LEU A 123 19.69 1.28 -18.87
N TRP A 124 18.53 1.01 -18.26
CA TRP A 124 17.40 0.28 -18.84
C TRP A 124 16.09 1.05 -18.67
N PRO A 125 15.96 2.27 -19.23
CA PRO A 125 14.73 3.06 -19.16
C PRO A 125 13.56 2.32 -19.83
N ILE A 126 12.37 2.43 -19.24
CA ILE A 126 11.13 1.94 -19.84
C ILE A 126 10.85 2.77 -21.10
N ARG A 127 10.95 2.13 -22.27
CA ARG A 127 10.62 2.76 -23.56
C ARG A 127 9.19 2.36 -23.96
N PRO A 128 8.22 3.29 -24.07
CA PRO A 128 6.81 2.95 -24.24
C PRO A 128 6.44 2.04 -25.40
N ASN A 129 7.26 2.02 -26.47
CA ASN A 129 7.04 1.22 -27.68
C ASN A 129 7.93 -0.03 -27.80
N GLU A 130 8.81 -0.26 -26.83
CA GLU A 130 9.71 -1.44 -26.77
C GLU A 130 9.47 -2.22 -25.47
N PHE A 131 8.23 -2.18 -24.97
CA PHE A 131 7.86 -2.80 -23.71
C PHE A 131 7.55 -4.30 -23.86
N VAL A 132 8.22 -5.12 -23.05
CA VAL A 132 7.89 -6.53 -22.84
C VAL A 132 7.87 -6.79 -21.33
N PRO A 133 6.76 -7.26 -20.73
CA PRO A 133 6.66 -7.50 -19.30
C PRO A 133 7.80 -8.37 -18.77
N GLU A 134 8.04 -9.53 -19.40
CA GLU A 134 9.06 -10.52 -18.97
C GLU A 134 10.52 -10.05 -19.11
N ARG A 135 10.77 -8.88 -19.72
CA ARG A 135 12.13 -8.36 -19.99
C ARG A 135 12.40 -6.98 -19.40
N THR A 136 11.50 -6.46 -18.57
CA THR A 136 11.60 -5.13 -17.96
C THR A 136 11.72 -5.23 -16.45
N PHE A 137 12.59 -4.42 -15.86
CA PHE A 137 12.93 -4.49 -14.42
C PHE A 137 12.02 -3.64 -13.52
N GLN A 138 11.34 -2.65 -14.10
CA GLN A 138 10.51 -1.68 -13.39
C GLN A 138 9.19 -1.51 -14.13
N TRP A 139 8.08 -1.55 -13.39
CA TRP A 139 6.74 -1.18 -13.84
C TRP A 139 6.18 -0.19 -12.83
N GLU A 140 5.88 1.02 -13.27
CA GLU A 140 5.40 2.09 -12.39
C GLU A 140 3.86 2.09 -12.32
N ARG A 141 3.18 1.90 -13.45
CA ARG A 141 1.71 1.76 -13.50
C ARG A 141 1.24 0.54 -14.26
N PHE A 142 0.33 -0.18 -13.61
CA PHE A 142 -0.32 -1.36 -14.16
C PHE A 142 -1.60 -1.68 -13.37
N VAL A 143 -2.62 -2.10 -14.09
CA VAL A 143 -3.79 -2.79 -13.52
C VAL A 143 -3.51 -4.29 -13.60
N TYR A 144 -3.70 -5.02 -12.50
CA TYR A 144 -3.83 -6.47 -12.58
C TYR A 144 -5.09 -6.96 -11.86
N LEU A 145 -5.71 -7.98 -12.45
CA LEU A 145 -6.91 -8.62 -11.94
C LEU A 145 -6.56 -10.06 -11.60
N ILE A 146 -6.79 -10.48 -10.37
CA ILE A 146 -6.70 -11.89 -9.97
C ILE A 146 -8.10 -12.47 -10.16
N ILE A 147 -8.25 -13.34 -11.14
CA ILE A 147 -9.50 -14.04 -11.43
C ILE A 147 -9.39 -15.45 -10.86
N ASN A 148 -10.34 -15.85 -10.03
CA ASN A 148 -10.58 -17.24 -9.66
C ASN A 148 -12.04 -17.58 -10.00
N GLY A 149 -12.37 -18.87 -10.02
CA GLY A 149 -13.77 -19.27 -10.07
C GLY A 149 -14.42 -19.10 -8.70
N ARG A 150 -15.71 -18.77 -8.67
CA ARG A 150 -16.49 -18.58 -7.44
C ARG A 150 -16.42 -19.84 -6.57
N GLU A 151 -16.25 -19.63 -5.27
CA GLU A 151 -16.05 -20.71 -4.31
C GLU A 151 -17.27 -21.63 -4.24
N LYS A 152 -17.06 -22.94 -4.43
CA LYS A 152 -18.11 -23.96 -4.28
C LYS A 152 -18.23 -24.37 -2.81
N GLN A 153 -19.40 -24.89 -2.43
CA GLN A 153 -19.70 -25.32 -1.05
C GLN A 153 -18.55 -26.16 -0.46
N GLY A 154 -17.94 -25.68 0.63
CA GLY A 154 -16.81 -26.35 1.29
C GLY A 154 -15.45 -25.66 1.18
N GLY A 155 -15.36 -24.42 0.67
CA GLY A 155 -14.10 -23.65 0.70
C GLY A 155 -13.13 -23.97 -0.45
N ILE A 156 -13.63 -24.56 -1.54
CA ILE A 156 -12.80 -25.10 -2.62
C ILE A 156 -13.02 -24.27 -3.90
N LEU A 157 -11.97 -23.54 -4.29
CA LEU A 157 -11.89 -22.90 -5.60
C LEU A 157 -11.94 -23.97 -6.72
N PRO A 158 -12.73 -23.77 -7.79
CA PRO A 158 -12.83 -24.71 -8.91
C PRO A 158 -11.54 -24.71 -9.76
N ASN A 159 -11.52 -25.50 -10.84
CA ASN A 159 -10.42 -25.52 -11.80
C ASN A 159 -10.71 -24.53 -12.94
N ILE A 160 -10.04 -23.38 -12.97
CA ILE A 160 -10.28 -22.35 -13.99
C ILE A 160 -9.84 -22.75 -15.40
N LEU A 161 -9.31 -23.96 -15.59
CA LEU A 161 -9.05 -24.56 -16.90
C LEU A 161 -10.28 -25.22 -17.55
N GLU A 162 -11.40 -25.34 -16.81
CA GLU A 162 -12.69 -25.72 -17.38
C GLU A 162 -13.13 -24.68 -18.46
N GLU A 163 -13.78 -25.14 -19.53
CA GLU A 163 -14.01 -24.35 -20.76
C GLU A 163 -14.81 -23.07 -20.48
N ASP A 164 -15.92 -23.19 -19.74
CA ASP A 164 -16.79 -22.09 -19.32
C ASP A 164 -16.00 -20.96 -18.60
N TYR A 165 -15.05 -21.33 -17.73
CA TYR A 165 -14.24 -20.36 -16.99
C TYR A 165 -13.23 -19.67 -17.91
N LEU A 166 -12.60 -20.41 -18.83
CA LEU A 166 -11.68 -19.84 -19.81
C LEU A 166 -12.40 -18.92 -20.80
N GLU A 167 -13.66 -19.21 -21.16
CA GLU A 167 -14.49 -18.31 -21.96
C GLU A 167 -14.87 -17.04 -21.21
N GLN A 168 -15.29 -17.13 -19.93
CA GLN A 168 -15.55 -15.94 -19.11
C GLN A 168 -14.28 -15.08 -18.90
N ILE A 169 -13.12 -15.71 -18.73
CA ILE A 169 -11.83 -15.01 -18.63
C ILE A 169 -11.45 -14.35 -19.97
N GLU A 170 -11.67 -15.01 -21.11
CA GLU A 170 -11.48 -14.43 -22.45
C GLU A 170 -12.42 -13.25 -22.70
N PHE A 171 -13.68 -13.35 -22.26
CA PHE A 171 -14.63 -12.24 -22.36
C PHE A 171 -14.15 -11.05 -21.52
N LEU A 172 -13.80 -11.24 -20.23
CA LEU A 172 -13.28 -10.17 -19.37
C LEU A 172 -11.99 -9.52 -19.92
N GLU A 173 -11.06 -10.31 -20.48
CA GLU A 173 -9.81 -9.79 -21.05
C GLU A 173 -10.06 -8.85 -22.23
N ASN A 174 -11.07 -9.15 -23.05
CA ASN A 174 -11.48 -8.32 -24.17
C ASN A 174 -12.37 -7.13 -23.76
N ASP A 175 -13.30 -7.33 -22.83
CA ASP A 175 -14.35 -6.39 -22.46
C ASP A 175 -13.79 -5.17 -21.70
N LEU A 176 -12.87 -5.40 -20.76
CA LEU A 176 -12.27 -4.34 -19.93
C LEU A 176 -11.58 -3.24 -20.76
N PRO A 177 -10.54 -3.52 -21.58
CA PRO A 177 -9.83 -2.49 -22.33
C PRO A 177 -10.67 -1.84 -23.44
N SER A 178 -11.67 -2.56 -23.99
CA SER A 178 -12.50 -2.06 -25.09
C SER A 178 -13.66 -1.15 -24.62
N ARG A 179 -14.25 -1.43 -23.44
CA ARG A 179 -15.37 -0.65 -22.87
C ARG A 179 -14.93 0.42 -21.86
N VAL A 180 -13.78 0.28 -21.20
CA VAL A 180 -13.29 1.31 -20.27
C VAL A 180 -12.70 2.48 -21.07
N VAL A 181 -13.46 3.57 -21.11
CA VAL A 181 -13.15 4.80 -21.83
C VAL A 181 -13.27 5.99 -20.88
N ILE A 182 -12.28 6.88 -20.89
CA ILE A 182 -12.30 8.13 -20.11
C ILE A 182 -12.34 9.35 -21.04
N LYS A 183 -12.88 10.47 -20.57
CA LYS A 183 -12.90 11.72 -21.34
C LYS A 183 -11.52 12.38 -21.32
N LEU A 184 -11.01 12.77 -22.48
CA LEU A 184 -9.79 13.57 -22.60
C LEU A 184 -10.07 15.00 -22.11
N LEU A 185 -9.38 15.44 -21.06
CA LEU A 185 -9.45 16.82 -20.57
C LEU A 185 -8.58 17.74 -21.45
N ASN A 186 -9.07 18.94 -21.77
CA ASN A 186 -8.37 19.89 -22.64
C ASN A 186 -6.93 20.18 -22.19
N GLY A 187 -6.71 20.40 -20.88
CA GLY A 187 -5.38 20.65 -20.33
C GLY A 187 -4.37 19.51 -20.53
N TRP A 188 -4.82 18.26 -20.63
CA TRP A 188 -3.92 17.14 -20.97
C TRP A 188 -3.50 17.19 -22.45
N LYS A 189 -4.44 17.55 -23.33
CA LYS A 189 -4.18 17.65 -24.78
C LYS A 189 -3.16 18.74 -25.10
N ASP A 190 -3.31 19.92 -24.50
CA ASP A 190 -2.45 21.07 -24.77
C ASP A 190 -0.99 20.81 -24.33
N GLU A 191 -0.78 20.22 -23.16
CA GLU A 191 0.56 19.85 -22.66
C GLU A 191 1.23 18.75 -23.50
N ILE A 192 0.47 17.78 -24.04
CA ILE A 192 0.99 16.75 -24.95
C ILE A 192 1.41 17.37 -26.29
N LEU A 193 0.63 18.31 -26.81
CA LEU A 193 0.93 19.03 -28.06
C LEU A 193 2.18 19.90 -27.94
N ILE A 194 2.44 20.49 -26.76
CA ILE A 194 3.67 21.26 -26.49
C ILE A 194 4.90 20.34 -26.39
N ASN A 195 4.78 19.20 -25.71
CA ASN A 195 5.89 18.23 -25.56
C ASN A 195 6.17 17.39 -26.82
N ARG A 196 5.40 17.59 -27.90
CA ARG A 196 5.46 16.87 -29.18
C ARG A 196 6.87 16.70 -29.77
N GLN A 197 7.77 17.68 -29.60
CA GLN A 197 9.15 17.61 -30.13
C GLN A 197 10.06 16.59 -29.40
N LYS A 198 9.65 16.08 -28.23
CA LYS A 198 10.49 15.23 -27.38
C LYS A 198 10.07 13.76 -27.36
N ILE A 199 8.83 13.45 -27.76
CA ILE A 199 8.28 12.09 -27.72
C ILE A 199 8.36 11.44 -29.11
N ASN A 200 9.57 11.02 -29.49
CA ASN A 200 9.79 10.21 -30.68
C ASN A 200 9.05 8.87 -30.53
N GLY A 201 7.97 8.67 -31.29
CA GLY A 201 7.29 7.37 -31.42
C GLY A 201 5.80 7.33 -31.10
N ILE A 202 5.13 8.43 -30.71
CA ILE A 202 3.66 8.39 -30.67
C ILE A 202 3.11 8.42 -32.10
N SER A 203 2.52 7.31 -32.54
CA SER A 203 1.54 7.32 -33.62
C SER A 203 0.32 8.10 -33.14
N MET A 204 0.27 9.39 -33.44
CA MET A 204 -0.84 10.28 -33.04
C MET A 204 -2.12 10.03 -33.87
N GLU A 205 -2.08 9.11 -34.83
CA GLU A 205 -3.25 8.70 -35.62
C GLU A 205 -4.24 7.93 -34.74
N GLY A 206 -5.23 8.65 -34.19
CA GLY A 206 -6.28 8.10 -33.34
C GLY A 206 -6.16 8.44 -31.85
N PHE A 207 -5.05 9.03 -31.40
CA PHE A 207 -4.89 9.36 -29.97
C PHE A 207 -6.00 10.30 -29.47
N GLY A 208 -6.77 9.85 -28.47
CA GLY A 208 -7.84 10.66 -27.89
C GLY A 208 -8.97 10.97 -28.89
N LYS A 209 -9.20 10.10 -29.88
CA LYS A 209 -10.21 10.27 -30.93
C LYS A 209 -11.59 10.55 -30.31
N ASP A 210 -12.32 11.49 -30.93
CA ASP A 210 -13.63 11.96 -30.46
C ASP A 210 -13.62 12.55 -29.03
N GLY A 211 -12.45 12.90 -28.49
CA GLY A 211 -12.28 13.40 -27.12
C GLY A 211 -12.29 12.28 -26.07
N LEU A 212 -12.03 11.04 -26.47
CA LEU A 212 -12.10 9.84 -25.63
C LEU A 212 -10.75 9.12 -25.62
N LEU A 213 -10.24 8.84 -24.42
CA LEU A 213 -9.05 8.01 -24.21
C LEU A 213 -9.44 6.57 -23.90
N ARG A 214 -8.78 5.62 -24.57
CA ARG A 214 -8.95 4.18 -24.45
C ARG A 214 -7.71 3.55 -23.82
N PHE A 215 -7.76 2.23 -23.57
CA PHE A 215 -6.57 1.50 -23.14
C PHE A 215 -5.43 1.61 -24.16
N GLU A 216 -5.75 1.53 -25.45
CA GLU A 216 -4.78 1.57 -26.55
C GLU A 216 -4.01 2.90 -26.65
N ASP A 217 -4.58 4.00 -26.15
CA ASP A 217 -3.93 5.32 -26.10
C ASP A 217 -2.89 5.42 -24.96
N LEU A 218 -3.05 4.60 -23.92
CA LEU A 218 -2.35 4.71 -22.64
C LEU A 218 -1.44 3.51 -22.33
N CYS A 219 -1.56 2.42 -23.08
CA CYS A 219 -0.85 1.17 -22.81
C CYS A 219 0.67 1.29 -23.07
N LEU A 220 1.44 0.50 -22.34
CA LEU A 220 2.80 0.15 -22.75
C LEU A 220 2.72 -0.95 -23.84
N ASN A 221 3.44 -0.71 -24.94
CA ASN A 221 3.28 -1.48 -26.18
C ASN A 221 4.63 -1.98 -26.72
N TRP A 222 4.55 -2.98 -27.60
CA TRP A 222 5.66 -3.44 -28.45
C TRP A 222 5.30 -3.16 -29.91
N ASN A 223 6.03 -2.25 -30.56
CA ASN A 223 5.77 -1.85 -31.96
C ASN A 223 4.31 -1.45 -32.24
N GLY A 224 3.69 -0.71 -31.32
CA GLY A 224 2.29 -0.24 -31.43
C GLY A 224 1.24 -1.24 -30.92
N ILE A 225 1.62 -2.45 -30.50
CA ILE A 225 0.69 -3.46 -29.99
C ILE A 225 0.77 -3.52 -28.46
N CYS A 226 -0.33 -3.22 -27.77
CA CYS A 226 -0.39 -3.31 -26.31
C CYS A 226 -0.09 -4.73 -25.80
N SER A 227 0.55 -4.83 -24.64
CA SER A 227 0.70 -6.12 -23.94
C SER A 227 -0.67 -6.66 -23.49
N ARG A 228 -1.03 -7.86 -23.96
CA ARG A 228 -2.32 -8.55 -23.74
C ARG A 228 -2.10 -10.03 -23.42
N GLN A 229 -3.09 -10.71 -22.84
CA GLN A 229 -2.99 -12.12 -22.42
C GLN A 229 -3.79 -13.10 -23.30
N THR A 230 -4.50 -12.61 -24.33
CA THR A 230 -5.24 -13.42 -25.33
C THR A 230 -4.48 -14.68 -25.77
N GLY A 231 -3.20 -14.58 -26.14
CA GLY A 231 -2.39 -15.71 -26.58
C GLY A 231 -2.18 -16.81 -25.51
N ILE A 232 -2.10 -16.44 -24.23
CA ILE A 232 -1.99 -17.40 -23.11
C ILE A 232 -3.35 -18.05 -22.84
N ILE A 233 -4.44 -17.28 -22.91
CA ILE A 233 -5.80 -17.80 -22.75
C ILE A 233 -6.10 -18.84 -23.86
N GLN A 234 -5.77 -18.51 -25.11
CA GLN A 234 -5.92 -19.41 -26.26
C GLN A 234 -5.05 -20.68 -26.14
N LEU A 235 -3.81 -20.57 -25.63
CA LEU A 235 -2.96 -21.72 -25.32
C LEU A 235 -3.62 -22.65 -24.30
N LEU A 236 -4.21 -22.10 -23.23
CA LEU A 236 -4.88 -22.86 -22.17
C LEU A 236 -6.19 -23.49 -22.64
N LYS A 237 -6.96 -22.83 -23.51
CA LYS A 237 -8.15 -23.40 -24.17
C LYS A 237 -7.76 -24.57 -25.08
N LYS A 238 -6.73 -24.41 -25.91
CA LYS A 238 -6.25 -25.43 -26.86
C LYS A 238 -5.36 -26.53 -26.26
N ARG A 239 -5.14 -26.56 -24.93
CA ARG A 239 -4.20 -27.52 -24.30
C ARG A 239 -4.46 -28.99 -24.67
N HIS A 240 -5.74 -29.40 -24.78
CA HIS A 240 -6.10 -30.78 -25.11
C HIS A 240 -5.84 -31.11 -26.59
N GLU A 241 -6.08 -30.15 -27.48
CA GLU A 241 -5.69 -30.23 -28.90
C GLU A 241 -4.16 -30.41 -29.01
N LEU A 242 -3.40 -29.56 -28.33
CA LEU A 242 -1.94 -29.60 -28.30
C LEU A 242 -1.40 -30.93 -27.74
N GLN A 243 -1.98 -31.43 -26.65
CA GLN A 243 -1.62 -32.73 -26.06
C GLN A 243 -1.86 -33.89 -27.02
N SER A 244 -2.98 -33.89 -27.76
CA SER A 244 -3.24 -34.90 -28.79
C SER A 244 -2.25 -34.87 -29.96
N GLN A 245 -1.59 -33.73 -30.18
CA GLN A 245 -0.50 -33.55 -31.15
C GLN A 245 0.89 -33.77 -30.54
N GLY A 246 0.98 -34.25 -29.28
CA GLY A 246 2.23 -34.52 -28.59
C GLY A 246 2.95 -33.29 -28.04
N ILE A 247 2.22 -32.20 -27.79
CA ILE A 247 2.74 -30.95 -27.20
C ILE A 247 2.11 -30.76 -25.81
N ASP A 248 2.86 -31.15 -24.77
CA ASP A 248 2.46 -30.97 -23.38
C ASP A 248 2.57 -29.50 -22.93
N VAL A 249 1.52 -29.00 -22.27
CA VAL A 249 1.53 -27.69 -21.61
C VAL A 249 2.00 -27.88 -20.16
N THR A 250 3.29 -27.67 -19.93
CA THR A 250 3.95 -27.85 -18.63
C THR A 250 4.06 -26.54 -17.82
N PHE A 251 4.27 -26.68 -16.51
CA PHE A 251 4.48 -25.56 -15.58
C PHE A 251 5.89 -25.63 -14.95
N PRO A 252 6.61 -24.52 -14.72
CA PRO A 252 6.19 -23.11 -14.84
C PRO A 252 6.33 -22.50 -16.25
N ARG A 253 6.78 -23.27 -17.25
CA ARG A 253 7.00 -22.80 -18.62
C ARG A 253 6.40 -23.77 -19.63
N ALA A 254 5.56 -23.27 -20.54
CA ALA A 254 5.14 -24.06 -21.69
C ALA A 254 6.25 -24.07 -22.76
N ASN A 255 6.77 -25.26 -23.07
CA ASN A 255 7.84 -25.44 -24.05
C ASN A 255 7.28 -25.54 -25.47
N THR A 256 6.95 -24.40 -26.09
CA THR A 256 6.85 -24.34 -27.55
C THR A 256 8.26 -24.49 -28.13
N ARG A 257 8.44 -25.12 -29.29
CA ARG A 257 9.77 -25.47 -29.89
C ARG A 257 10.69 -24.27 -30.22
N GLY A 258 10.32 -23.05 -29.84
CA GLY A 258 11.13 -21.84 -29.87
C GLY A 258 11.35 -21.27 -28.47
N ASN A 259 10.84 -20.06 -28.21
CA ASN A 259 10.95 -19.44 -26.88
C ASN A 259 9.93 -20.03 -25.91
N PRO A 260 10.32 -20.40 -24.67
CA PRO A 260 9.40 -20.90 -23.66
C PRO A 260 8.50 -19.78 -23.13
N ILE A 261 7.19 -20.04 -22.97
CA ILE A 261 6.22 -19.07 -22.45
C ILE A 261 6.15 -19.23 -20.91
N TYR A 262 6.36 -18.15 -20.15
CA TYR A 262 6.44 -18.22 -18.68
C TYR A 262 5.07 -18.13 -18.00
N LEU A 263 4.37 -19.26 -17.94
CA LEU A 263 3.00 -19.35 -17.41
C LEU A 263 2.86 -18.90 -15.95
N ALA A 264 3.88 -19.04 -15.11
CA ALA A 264 3.81 -18.60 -13.70
C ALA A 264 3.63 -17.08 -13.51
N PHE A 265 3.82 -16.27 -14.56
CA PHE A 265 3.43 -14.86 -14.54
C PHE A 265 1.90 -14.69 -14.49
N ASN A 266 1.16 -15.58 -15.18
CA ASN A 266 -0.28 -15.47 -15.38
C ASN A 266 -1.12 -16.50 -14.62
N ILE A 267 -0.64 -17.70 -14.28
CA ILE A 267 -1.46 -18.70 -13.57
C ILE A 267 -0.92 -19.05 -12.19
N GLY A 268 -1.84 -19.31 -11.25
CA GLY A 268 -1.56 -19.55 -9.83
C GLY A 268 -2.41 -20.67 -9.22
N GLY A 269 -1.94 -21.20 -8.08
CA GLY A 269 -2.54 -22.39 -7.46
C GLY A 269 -2.48 -23.62 -8.38
N VAL A 270 -1.38 -23.78 -9.11
CA VAL A 270 -1.23 -24.82 -10.13
C VAL A 270 -0.95 -26.17 -9.47
N SER A 271 -1.69 -27.20 -9.89
CA SER A 271 -1.34 -28.60 -9.64
C SER A 271 -0.90 -29.25 -10.95
N THR A 272 0.19 -30.02 -10.92
CA THR A 272 0.67 -30.84 -12.05
C THR A 272 0.38 -32.32 -11.82
N PHE A 273 0.76 -33.20 -12.75
CA PHE A 273 0.80 -34.64 -12.52
C PHE A 273 2.13 -35.13 -11.90
N ALA A 274 2.87 -34.25 -11.21
CA ALA A 274 4.07 -34.63 -10.49
C ALA A 274 3.76 -35.73 -9.45
N PRO A 275 4.66 -36.73 -9.26
CA PRO A 275 6.02 -36.82 -9.80
C PRO A 275 6.14 -37.44 -11.21
N ILE A 276 5.03 -37.71 -11.92
CA ILE A 276 5.05 -38.42 -13.22
C ILE A 276 5.51 -37.47 -14.34
N ASN A 277 4.93 -36.27 -14.42
CA ASN A 277 5.38 -35.21 -15.32
C ASN A 277 4.97 -33.82 -14.79
N ASP A 278 5.53 -32.76 -15.39
CA ASP A 278 5.24 -31.36 -15.05
C ASP A 278 4.05 -30.78 -15.83
N THR A 279 3.24 -31.63 -16.49
CA THR A 279 2.06 -31.21 -17.25
C THR A 279 0.99 -30.67 -16.31
N ILE A 280 0.35 -29.57 -16.69
CA ILE A 280 -0.68 -28.92 -15.86
C ILE A 280 -1.92 -29.80 -15.76
N LYS A 281 -2.35 -30.05 -14.51
CA LYS A 281 -3.57 -30.80 -14.17
C LYS A 281 -4.72 -29.86 -13.81
N SER A 282 -4.46 -28.84 -13.00
CA SER A 282 -5.46 -27.84 -12.60
C SER A 282 -4.83 -26.51 -12.18
N VAL A 283 -5.62 -25.44 -12.22
CA VAL A 283 -5.25 -24.07 -11.85
C VAL A 283 -6.37 -23.47 -11.03
N LYS A 284 -6.06 -22.70 -9.96
CA LYS A 284 -7.05 -22.07 -9.09
C LYS A 284 -7.33 -20.60 -9.41
N GLY A 285 -6.40 -19.92 -10.08
CA GLY A 285 -6.63 -18.55 -10.52
C GLY A 285 -5.65 -18.08 -11.60
N MET A 286 -6.05 -17.02 -12.31
CA MET A 286 -5.30 -16.37 -13.38
C MET A 286 -5.12 -14.87 -13.07
N ARG A 287 -4.01 -14.29 -13.51
CA ARG A 287 -3.70 -12.87 -13.45
C ARG A 287 -3.73 -12.29 -14.86
N LEU A 288 -4.64 -11.35 -15.09
CA LEU A 288 -4.61 -10.46 -16.26
C LEU A 288 -3.83 -9.20 -15.89
N TRP A 289 -3.08 -8.65 -16.84
CA TRP A 289 -2.16 -7.53 -16.64
C TRP A 289 -2.29 -6.51 -17.76
N TYR A 290 -2.60 -5.27 -17.39
CA TYR A 290 -2.78 -4.14 -18.29
C TYR A 290 -1.75 -3.07 -17.89
N PHE A 291 -0.65 -3.01 -18.63
CA PHE A 291 0.48 -2.13 -18.35
C PHE A 291 0.25 -0.75 -18.96
N LEU A 292 0.47 0.30 -18.17
CA LEU A 292 0.10 1.66 -18.51
C LEU A 292 1.32 2.61 -18.49
N ARG A 293 1.24 3.66 -19.28
CA ARG A 293 2.29 4.67 -19.39
C ARG A 293 2.33 5.59 -18.18
N SER A 294 3.53 5.85 -17.69
CA SER A 294 3.84 6.82 -16.62
C SER A 294 5.09 7.66 -16.96
N ASP A 295 5.59 7.55 -18.19
CA ASP A 295 6.84 8.19 -18.67
C ASP A 295 6.83 9.72 -18.62
N THR A 296 5.66 10.33 -18.48
CA THR A 296 5.50 11.76 -18.18
C THR A 296 4.44 11.99 -17.10
N PRO A 297 4.49 13.11 -16.36
CA PRO A 297 3.44 13.48 -15.39
C PRO A 297 2.03 13.60 -15.98
N GLN A 298 1.92 13.78 -17.31
CA GLN A 298 0.65 13.78 -18.02
C GLN A 298 0.13 12.37 -18.25
N PHE A 299 0.97 11.45 -18.76
CA PHE A 299 0.60 10.05 -18.90
C PHE A 299 0.32 9.41 -17.53
N ASP A 300 1.07 9.74 -16.48
CA ASP A 300 0.79 9.30 -15.11
C ASP A 300 -0.64 9.66 -14.66
N LYS A 301 -1.06 10.93 -14.85
CA LYS A 301 -2.42 11.39 -14.52
C LYS A 301 -3.51 10.73 -15.36
N MET A 302 -3.27 10.55 -16.67
CA MET A 302 -4.25 9.91 -17.58
C MET A 302 -4.40 8.42 -17.28
N SER A 303 -3.28 7.71 -17.12
CA SER A 303 -3.25 6.29 -16.75
C SER A 303 -3.91 6.08 -15.39
N LYS A 304 -3.68 6.94 -14.40
CA LYS A 304 -4.40 6.90 -13.13
C LYS A 304 -5.92 7.06 -13.32
N ALA A 305 -6.36 8.04 -14.11
CA ALA A 305 -7.79 8.22 -14.37
C ALA A 305 -8.42 6.99 -15.06
N TRP A 306 -7.65 6.28 -15.90
CA TRP A 306 -8.07 5.02 -16.50
C TRP A 306 -8.06 3.86 -15.50
N GLU A 307 -7.08 3.77 -14.60
CA GLU A 307 -7.04 2.84 -13.46
C GLU A 307 -8.31 2.97 -12.59
N ASP A 308 -8.65 4.20 -12.20
CA ASP A 308 -9.83 4.49 -11.38
C ASP A 308 -11.16 4.16 -12.11
N ALA A 309 -11.20 4.29 -13.44
CA ALA A 309 -12.36 3.91 -14.26
C ALA A 309 -12.46 2.39 -14.45
N ALA A 310 -11.34 1.70 -14.68
CA ALA A 310 -11.25 0.25 -14.79
C ALA A 310 -11.67 -0.44 -13.48
N GLU A 311 -11.31 0.14 -12.33
CA GLU A 311 -11.82 -0.30 -11.02
C GLU A 311 -13.35 -0.29 -10.96
N GLN A 312 -13.94 0.86 -11.27
CA GLN A 312 -15.40 1.05 -11.17
C GLN A 312 -16.14 0.14 -12.14
N PHE A 313 -15.59 -0.07 -13.32
CA PHE A 313 -16.11 -1.00 -14.31
C PHE A 313 -16.14 -2.45 -13.81
N VAL A 314 -15.01 -2.99 -13.32
CA VAL A 314 -14.95 -4.38 -12.80
C VAL A 314 -15.90 -4.55 -11.61
N LYS A 315 -15.91 -3.60 -10.66
CA LYS A 315 -16.81 -3.64 -9.50
C LYS A 315 -18.30 -3.55 -9.86
N LYS A 316 -18.65 -2.94 -10.99
CA LYS A 316 -20.04 -2.76 -11.41
C LYS A 316 -20.54 -3.90 -12.30
N GLU A 317 -19.74 -4.31 -13.28
CA GLU A 317 -20.19 -5.24 -14.33
C GLU A 317 -19.82 -6.70 -14.00
N TRP A 318 -18.84 -6.94 -13.11
CA TRP A 318 -18.27 -8.27 -12.87
C TRP A 318 -18.35 -8.78 -11.42
N SER A 319 -18.83 -7.99 -10.45
CA SER A 319 -19.02 -8.46 -9.06
C SER A 319 -20.13 -9.51 -8.92
N ASP A 320 -21.17 -9.41 -9.75
CA ASP A 320 -22.34 -10.31 -9.73
C ASP A 320 -22.21 -11.51 -10.70
N ASN A 321 -21.04 -11.74 -11.28
CA ASN A 321 -20.82 -12.88 -12.20
C ASN A 321 -20.99 -14.22 -11.47
N GLU A 322 -21.72 -15.16 -12.08
CA GLU A 322 -22.05 -16.45 -11.46
C GLU A 322 -20.85 -17.40 -11.35
N LEU A 323 -19.94 -17.37 -12.34
CA LEU A 323 -18.86 -18.35 -12.50
C LEU A 323 -17.52 -17.86 -11.96
N ILE A 324 -17.14 -16.60 -12.23
CA ILE A 324 -15.84 -16.05 -11.86
C ILE A 324 -15.97 -14.91 -10.85
N GLU A 325 -14.94 -14.75 -10.02
CA GLU A 325 -14.77 -13.62 -9.13
C GLU A 325 -13.47 -12.88 -9.50
N ALA A 326 -13.60 -11.59 -9.79
CA ALA A 326 -12.49 -10.74 -10.26
C ALA A 326 -11.95 -9.89 -9.10
N PHE A 327 -10.96 -10.42 -8.38
CA PHE A 327 -10.31 -9.69 -7.29
C PHE A 327 -9.34 -8.63 -7.81
N LYS A 328 -9.61 -7.39 -7.38
CA LYS A 328 -8.75 -6.24 -7.63
C LYS A 328 -7.53 -6.26 -6.70
N TYR A 329 -6.33 -6.28 -7.26
CA TYR A 329 -5.13 -5.81 -6.56
C TYR A 329 -4.42 -4.81 -7.46
N PHE A 330 -4.28 -3.57 -7.01
CA PHE A 330 -3.72 -2.47 -7.79
C PHE A 330 -2.40 -2.00 -7.19
N TYR A 331 -1.75 -1.09 -7.91
CA TYR A 331 -0.77 -0.13 -7.37
C TYR A 331 -1.36 0.86 -6.33
N CYS A 332 -2.34 0.39 -5.55
CA CYS A 332 -2.93 1.11 -4.42
C CYS A 332 -1.94 1.23 -3.25
N LEU A 333 -0.69 0.79 -3.34
CA LEU A 333 0.30 1.06 -2.29
C LEU A 333 0.64 2.56 -2.18
N ILE A 334 0.59 3.33 -3.28
CA ILE A 334 0.78 4.80 -3.23
C ILE A 334 -0.47 5.55 -2.74
N GLU A 335 -1.67 4.95 -2.78
CA GLU A 335 -2.91 5.66 -2.40
C GLU A 335 -3.82 4.94 -1.38
N ALA A 336 -3.44 3.78 -0.85
CA ALA A 336 -4.18 3.10 0.23
C ALA A 336 -4.33 4.02 1.45
N PHE A 337 -3.30 4.82 1.72
CA PHE A 337 -3.31 5.84 2.75
C PHE A 337 -4.26 7.01 2.45
N LYS A 338 -4.63 7.32 1.19
CA LYS A 338 -5.64 8.35 0.91
C LYS A 338 -7.03 7.97 1.40
N GLY A 339 -7.40 6.70 1.29
CA GLY A 339 -8.65 6.19 1.86
C GLY A 339 -8.68 6.34 3.38
N GLN A 340 -7.55 6.07 4.05
CA GLN A 340 -7.42 6.18 5.50
C GLN A 340 -7.33 7.65 5.98
N CYS A 341 -6.67 8.55 5.22
CA CYS A 341 -6.60 9.97 5.56
C CYS A 341 -7.96 10.68 5.44
N LYS A 342 -8.80 10.31 4.46
CA LYS A 342 -10.16 10.86 4.30
C LYS A 342 -11.10 10.60 5.49
N THR A 343 -10.77 9.66 6.38
CA THR A 343 -11.53 9.41 7.62
C THR A 343 -11.01 10.20 8.84
N PHE A 344 -9.98 11.05 8.68
CA PHE A 344 -9.44 11.92 9.73
C PHE A 344 -9.67 13.43 9.50
N THR A 345 -10.44 13.77 8.46
CA THR A 345 -10.91 15.13 8.11
C THR A 345 -12.43 15.17 8.08
#